data_AF-A0AAV7MUW4-F1
#
_entry.id   AF-A0AAV7MUW4-F1
#
_cell.length_a   1.000
_cell.length_b   1.000
_cell.length_c   1.000
_cell.angle_alpha   90.00
_cell.angle_beta   90.00
_cell.angle_gamma   90.00
#
_symmetry.space_group_name_H-M   'P 1'
#
loop_
_entity.id
_entity.type
_entity.pdbx_description
1 polymer ?
#
loop_
_entity_poly.entity_id
_entity_poly.type
_entity_poly.pdbx_seq_one_letter_code
_entity_poly.pdbx_strand_id
1 'polypeptide(L)'
;LIKNQLGALDAGWTVDLDSFHSLTPRGSLPFTNIIATLDPMAQRRLVIACHYDSKYFPHDQFGRSFVGAVDSAVPCSIMLEVVSALDKELLSLKK
;
A
#
# COMPACT_ATOMS: atom_id res chain seq x y z
N LEU A 1 -1.75 7.58 -5.38
CA LEU A 1 -0.96 8.20 -4.29
C LEU A 1 0.18 7.28 -3.86
N ILE A 2 -0.11 6.11 -3.26
CA ILE A 2 0.90 5.15 -2.75
C ILE A 2 1.97 4.79 -3.80
N LYS A 3 1.56 4.32 -4.99
CA LYS A 3 2.49 4.01 -6.10
C LYS A 3 3.40 5.18 -6.49
N ASN A 4 2.86 6.40 -6.52
CA ASN A 4 3.63 7.58 -6.93
C ASN A 4 4.67 7.96 -5.88
N GLN A 5 4.32 7.86 -4.59
CA GLN A 5 5.26 8.14 -3.51
C GLN A 5 6.41 7.12 -3.51
N LEU A 6 6.09 5.82 -3.64
CA LEU A 6 7.10 4.77 -3.76
C LEU A 6 8.00 4.94 -5.00
N GLY A 7 7.42 5.31 -6.13
CA GLY A 7 8.15 5.52 -7.38
C GLY A 7 9.01 6.79 -7.41
N ALA A 8 8.86 7.69 -6.44
CA ALA A 8 9.65 8.91 -6.32
C ALA A 8 10.88 8.75 -5.41
N LEU A 9 11.03 7.59 -4.74
CA LEU A 9 12.15 7.30 -3.84
C LEU A 9 13.41 6.87 -4.61
N ASP A 10 14.57 7.32 -4.14
CA ASP A 10 15.86 7.09 -4.79
C ASP A 10 16.31 5.62 -4.74
N ALA A 11 15.87 4.86 -3.72
CA ALA A 11 16.13 3.42 -3.62
C ALA A 11 15.55 2.60 -4.79
N GLY A 12 14.68 3.21 -5.61
CA GLY A 12 14.25 2.65 -6.89
C GLY A 12 13.39 1.38 -6.72
N TRP A 13 12.31 1.49 -5.95
CA TRP A 13 11.38 0.39 -5.70
C TRP A 13 10.71 -0.10 -6.99
N THR A 14 10.68 -1.41 -7.22
CA THR A 14 9.83 -2.01 -8.26
C THR A 14 8.41 -2.14 -7.71
N VAL A 15 7.44 -1.47 -8.36
CA VAL A 15 6.04 -1.44 -7.91
C VAL A 15 5.14 -2.12 -8.91
N ASP A 16 4.64 -3.29 -8.53
CA ASP A 16 3.68 -4.08 -9.30
C ASP A 16 2.25 -3.86 -8.81
N LEU A 17 1.31 -3.80 -9.75
CA LEU A 17 -0.13 -3.70 -9.47
C LEU A 17 -0.79 -5.03 -9.85
N ASP A 18 -1.06 -5.85 -8.84
CA ASP A 18 -1.78 -7.11 -9.03
C ASP A 18 -3.29 -6.82 -9.00
N SER A 19 -3.90 -6.77 -10.19
CA SER A 19 -5.30 -6.40 -10.37
C SER A 19 -6.14 -7.58 -10.83
N PHE A 20 -7.26 -7.81 -10.15
CA PHE A 20 -8.18 -8.89 -10.45
C PHE A 20 -9.63 -8.47 -10.17
N HIS A 21 -10.59 -9.23 -10.68
CA HIS A 21 -12.00 -9.09 -10.33
C HIS A 21 -12.42 -10.26 -9.44
N SER A 22 -13.28 -10.00 -8.46
CA SER A 22 -13.87 -11.04 -7.62
C SER A 22 -15.35 -10.79 -7.39
N LEU A 23 -16.12 -11.87 -7.29
CA LEU A 23 -17.53 -11.82 -6.91
C LEU A 23 -17.67 -11.46 -5.43
N THR A 24 -18.54 -10.50 -5.15
CA THR A 24 -18.87 -10.05 -3.79
C THR A 24 -20.40 -10.01 -3.62
N PRO A 25 -20.92 -9.82 -2.39
CA PRO A 25 -22.35 -9.58 -2.19
C PRO A 25 -22.92 -8.36 -2.93
N ARG A 26 -22.06 -7.48 -3.45
CA ARG A 26 -22.44 -6.29 -4.24
C ARG A 26 -22.19 -6.46 -5.74
N GLY A 27 -21.95 -7.69 -6.20
CA GLY A 27 -21.58 -8.02 -7.58
C GLY A 27 -20.07 -8.19 -7.77
N SER A 28 -19.64 -8.33 -9.02
CA SER A 28 -18.22 -8.41 -9.38
C SER A 28 -17.55 -7.05 -9.21
N LEU A 29 -16.49 -6.99 -8.41
CA LEU A 29 -15.74 -5.77 -8.12
C LEU A 29 -14.26 -5.95 -8.46
N PRO A 30 -13.59 -4.88 -8.94
CA PRO A 30 -12.14 -4.88 -9.12
C PRO A 30 -11.41 -4.70 -7.78
N PHE A 31 -10.30 -5.40 -7.63
CA PHE A 31 -9.35 -5.29 -6.53
C PHE A 31 -7.94 -5.12 -7.10
N THR A 32 -7.12 -4.30 -6.45
CA THR A 32 -5.74 -4.07 -6.87
C THR A 32 -4.82 -4.10 -5.66
N ASN A 33 -3.96 -5.11 -5.56
CA ASN A 33 -2.87 -5.09 -4.59
C ASN A 33 -1.72 -4.23 -5.12
N ILE A 34 -1.05 -3.50 -4.22
CA ILE A 34 0.18 -2.75 -4.53
C ILE A 34 1.35 -3.50 -3.89
N ILE A 35 2.24 -4.02 -4.72
CA ILE A 35 3.39 -4.81 -4.28
C ILE A 35 4.66 -4.04 -4.60
N ALA A 36 5.29 -3.49 -3.57
CA ALA A 36 6.54 -2.76 -3.70
C ALA A 36 7.70 -3.64 -3.23
N THR A 37 8.63 -3.93 -4.14
CA THR A 37 9.80 -4.76 -3.87
C THR A 37 11.08 -3.96 -4.11
N LEU A 38 11.93 -3.84 -3.10
CA LEU A 38 13.18 -3.07 -3.18
C LEU A 38 14.19 -3.73 -4.13
N ASP A 39 14.43 -5.03 -3.93
CA ASP A 39 15.27 -5.87 -4.77
C ASP A 39 14.51 -7.15 -5.18
N PRO A 40 14.00 -7.21 -6.42
CA PRO A 40 13.34 -8.41 -6.94
C PRO A 40 14.25 -9.64 -7.05
N MET A 41 15.58 -9.46 -7.11
CA MET A 41 16.53 -10.57 -7.25
C MET A 41 16.96 -11.18 -5.90
N ALA A 42 16.71 -10.49 -4.79
CA ALA A 42 16.99 -11.01 -3.45
C ALA A 42 16.23 -12.32 -3.18
N GLN A 43 16.94 -13.35 -2.71
CA GLN A 43 16.37 -14.67 -2.38
C GLN A 43 15.39 -14.62 -1.19
N ARG A 44 15.52 -13.64 -0.30
CA ARG A 44 14.70 -13.47 0.90
C ARG A 44 14.32 -12.01 1.05
N ARG A 45 13.12 -11.76 1.55
CA ARG A 45 12.56 -10.42 1.75
C ARG A 45 11.87 -10.36 3.11
N LEU A 46 12.08 -9.28 3.85
CA LEU A 46 11.22 -8.93 4.98
C LEU A 46 9.98 -8.23 4.40
N VAL A 47 8.80 -8.82 4.61
CA VAL A 47 7.53 -8.26 4.12
C VAL A 47 6.81 -7.56 5.26
N ILE A 48 6.47 -6.30 5.03
CA ILE A 48 5.59 -5.50 5.88
C ILE A 48 4.34 -5.21 5.06
N ALA A 49 3.15 -5.38 5.65
CA ALA A 49 1.89 -5.28 4.94
C ALA A 49 0.82 -4.56 5.77
N CYS A 50 -0.09 -3.90 5.06
CA CYS A 50 -1.36 -3.39 5.55
C CYS A 50 -2.39 -3.44 4.39
N HIS A 51 -3.66 -3.23 4.71
CA HIS A 51 -4.67 -3.00 3.68
C HIS A 51 -4.91 -1.50 3.52
N TYR A 52 -5.23 -1.04 2.31
CA TYR A 52 -5.42 0.38 2.02
C TYR A 52 -6.88 0.75 1.69
N ASP A 53 -7.74 -0.26 1.51
CA ASP A 53 -9.18 -0.07 1.42
C ASP A 53 -9.76 0.26 2.80
N SER A 54 -10.92 0.90 2.82
CA SER A 54 -11.70 1.11 4.05
C SER A 54 -13.02 0.38 3.94
N LYS A 55 -13.49 -0.11 5.10
CA LYS A 55 -14.78 -0.80 5.17
C LYS A 55 -15.92 0.11 4.71
N TYR A 56 -16.72 -0.37 3.78
CA TYR A 56 -17.93 0.34 3.36
C TYR A 56 -18.95 0.40 4.51
N PHE A 57 -19.37 1.61 4.84
CA PHE A 57 -20.57 1.91 5.62
C PHE A 57 -21.42 2.95 4.86
N PRO A 58 -22.75 2.87 4.92
CA PRO A 58 -23.61 3.98 4.52
C PRO A 58 -23.22 5.26 5.26
N HIS A 59 -23.47 6.42 4.66
CA HIS A 59 -23.28 7.68 5.36
C HIS A 59 -24.15 7.73 6.62
N ASP A 60 -23.62 8.36 7.67
CA ASP A 60 -24.40 8.56 8.88
C ASP A 60 -25.47 9.66 8.69
N GLN A 61 -26.26 9.90 9.72
CA GLN A 61 -27.34 10.90 9.70
C GLN A 61 -26.88 12.34 9.43
N PHE A 62 -25.57 12.62 9.52
CA PHE A 62 -24.97 13.92 9.24
C PHE A 62 -24.22 13.93 7.90
N GLY A 63 -24.35 12.87 7.10
CA GLY A 63 -23.70 12.75 5.80
C GLY A 63 -22.21 12.38 5.86
N ARG A 64 -21.69 11.93 7.01
CA ARG A 64 -20.28 11.58 7.18
C ARG A 64 -20.00 10.15 6.68
N SER A 65 -18.85 9.97 6.05
CA SER A 65 -18.35 8.67 5.59
C SER A 65 -17.36 8.08 6.60
N PHE A 66 -17.29 6.74 6.68
CA PHE A 66 -16.22 6.07 7.42
C PHE A 66 -14.90 6.16 6.64
N VAL A 67 -13.82 6.55 7.32
CA VAL A 67 -12.50 6.77 6.68
C VAL A 67 -11.43 5.77 7.13
N GLY A 68 -11.67 5.01 8.21
CA GLY A 68 -10.71 4.00 8.67
C GLY A 68 -9.34 4.55 9.08
N ALA A 69 -9.29 5.59 9.92
CA ALA A 69 -8.02 6.23 10.31
C ALA A 69 -6.98 5.23 10.84
N VAL A 70 -7.36 4.38 11.80
CA VAL A 70 -6.50 3.32 12.33
C VAL A 70 -6.65 1.99 11.56
N ASP A 71 -7.59 1.93 10.61
CA ASP A 71 -8.05 0.72 9.91
C ASP A 71 -8.17 0.96 8.39
N SER A 72 -7.07 1.11 7.66
CA SER A 72 -5.67 1.02 8.10
C SER A 72 -4.83 2.18 7.56
N ALA A 73 -5.39 3.40 7.52
CA ALA A 73 -4.67 4.56 6.99
C ALA A 73 -3.36 4.86 7.75
N VAL A 74 -3.36 4.81 9.09
CA VAL A 74 -2.16 4.95 9.92
C VAL A 74 -1.12 3.88 9.58
N PRO A 75 -1.44 2.56 9.54
CA PRO A 75 -0.52 1.54 9.03
C PRO A 75 0.06 1.84 7.64
N CYS A 76 -0.75 2.29 6.66
CA CYS A 76 -0.26 2.69 5.34
C CYS A 76 0.78 3.82 5.44
N SER A 77 0.48 4.84 6.25
CA SER A 77 1.37 5.99 6.46
C SER A 77 2.67 5.59 7.16
N ILE A 78 2.63 4.70 8.17
CA ILE A 78 3.83 4.20 8.83
C ILE A 78 4.74 3.50 7.83
N MET A 79 4.19 2.61 6.98
CA MET A 79 5.00 1.93 5.96
C MET A 79 5.66 2.91 5.00
N LEU A 80 4.91 3.91 4.51
CA LEU A 80 5.43 4.92 3.59
C LEU A 80 6.48 5.81 4.24
N GLU A 81 6.28 6.21 5.50
CA GLU A 81 7.24 7.01 6.24
C GLU A 81 8.53 6.22 6.49
N VAL A 82 8.43 4.95 6.91
CA VAL A 82 9.62 4.11 7.16
C VAL A 82 10.50 3.99 5.91
N VAL A 83 9.91 3.71 4.74
CA VAL A 83 10.70 3.59 3.50
C VAL A 83 11.21 4.94 3.00
N SER A 84 10.52 6.04 3.31
CA SER A 84 10.96 7.40 2.93
C SER A 84 12.11 7.88 3.83
N ALA A 85 11.99 7.66 5.14
CA ALA A 85 12.99 8.05 6.13
C ALA A 85 14.30 7.25 6.00
N LEU A 86 14.21 6.00 5.54
CA LEU A 86 15.35 5.10 5.34
C LEU A 86 15.83 5.02 3.88
N ASP A 87 15.36 5.90 2.99
CA ASP A 87 15.57 5.76 1.54
C ASP A 87 17.07 5.67 1.17
N LYS A 88 17.92 6.50 1.79
CA LYS A 88 19.37 6.50 1.55
C LYS A 88 20.04 5.22 2.03
N GLU A 89 19.67 4.74 3.20
CA GLU A 89 20.18 3.51 3.79
C GLU A 89 19.76 2.31 2.94
N LEU A 90 18.50 2.25 2.53
CA LEU A 90 17.95 1.20 1.66
C LEU A 90 18.62 1.20 0.28
N LEU A 91 18.88 2.38 -0.30
CA LEU A 91 19.66 2.50 -1.53
C LEU A 91 21.07 1.92 -1.37
N SER A 92 21.74 2.20 -0.24
CA SER A 92 23.10 1.68 0.02
C SER A 92 23.15 0.16 0.25
N LEU A 93 22.07 -0.43 0.75
CA LEU A 93 21.96 -1.86 1.04
C LEU A 93 21.53 -2.70 -0.15
N LYS A 94 20.92 -2.07 -1.16
CA LYS A 94 20.55 -2.70 -2.43
C LYS A 94 21.83 -3.02 -3.19
N LYS A 95 22.20 -4.31 -3.22
CA LYS A 95 23.40 -4.84 -3.88
C LYS A 95 23.12 -5.31 -5.29
#